data_AF-A0A3D9H540-F1
#
_entry.id   AF-A0A3D9H540-F1
#
_cell.length_a   1.000
_cell.length_b   1.000
_cell.length_c   1.000
_cell.angle_alpha   90.00
_cell.angle_beta   90.00
_cell.angle_gamma   90.00
#
_symmetry.space_group_name_H-M   'P 1'
#
loop_
_entity.id
_entity.type
_entity.pdbx_description
1 polymer ?
#
loop_
_entity_poly.entity_id
_entity_poly.type
_entity_poly.pdbx_seq_one_letter_code
_entity_poly.pdbx_strand_id
1 'polypeptide(L)'
;MAVSDFQITLPFGSVEEEVDRKLGSMLVPPKPIRDELEVFGAKKLDDQSRKKLSDTLAFVYRLEPENEHHPSMIAYLSHPLRVACCVAQMMSKPCAETIEIALMHNLFEITSLTKIDLRDAGYSKRIQTAIGLLTIDRRYEEDPEYLAGFYSAIEGWGPALSLVRCCDKLDNLFGAQIIEDPSVKSSYVALAKQFVAPMAYRLSKPFGDYFTAVAEFQETAGYRPDCKDQLDRFIAQHMA
;
A
#
# COMPACT_ATOMS: atom_id res chain seq x y z
N MET A 1 -7.65 -19.07 11.48
CA MET A 1 -7.96 -19.53 10.10
C MET A 1 -6.93 -20.58 9.75
N ALA A 2 -7.35 -21.74 9.25
CA ALA A 2 -6.42 -22.70 8.66
C ALA A 2 -5.77 -22.07 7.42
N VAL A 3 -4.49 -22.35 7.17
CA VAL A 3 -3.69 -21.80 6.06
C VAL A 3 -4.24 -22.20 4.68
N SER A 4 -5.18 -23.16 4.62
CA SER A 4 -5.73 -23.74 3.38
C SER A 4 -6.58 -22.82 2.51
N ASP A 5 -7.04 -21.68 3.04
CA ASP A 5 -8.06 -20.87 2.37
C ASP A 5 -7.52 -19.55 1.79
N PHE A 6 -6.24 -19.23 2.01
CA PHE A 6 -5.64 -18.02 1.45
C PHE A 6 -5.17 -18.28 0.03
N GLN A 7 -5.86 -17.70 -0.94
CA GLN A 7 -5.50 -17.77 -2.36
C GLN A 7 -5.55 -16.38 -2.96
N ILE A 8 -4.57 -16.09 -3.82
CA ILE A 8 -4.51 -14.85 -4.58
C ILE A 8 -4.53 -15.09 -6.07
N THR A 9 -5.13 -14.15 -6.80
CA THR A 9 -5.08 -14.02 -8.26
C THR A 9 -4.33 -12.75 -8.62
N LEU A 10 -3.72 -12.70 -9.80
CA LEU A 10 -3.00 -11.53 -10.28
C LEU A 10 -3.89 -10.79 -11.29
N PRO A 11 -4.53 -9.65 -10.92
CA PRO A 11 -5.46 -8.93 -11.79
C PRO A 11 -4.78 -7.91 -12.72
N PHE A 12 -3.45 -7.82 -12.66
CA PHE A 12 -2.68 -6.77 -13.32
C PHE A 12 -2.47 -7.04 -14.81
N GLY A 13 -2.38 -5.95 -15.58
CA GLY A 13 -1.94 -5.96 -16.97
C GLY A 13 -0.42 -6.12 -17.08
N SER A 14 0.14 -5.71 -18.22
CA SER A 14 1.60 -5.62 -18.38
C SER A 14 2.23 -4.65 -17.38
N VAL A 15 3.54 -4.79 -17.16
CA VAL A 15 4.29 -3.93 -16.22
C VAL A 15 4.18 -2.46 -16.63
N GLU A 16 4.36 -2.18 -17.92
CA GLU A 16 4.28 -0.85 -18.51
C GLU A 16 2.89 -0.24 -18.33
N GLU A 17 1.82 -1.00 -18.60
CA GLU A 17 0.44 -0.54 -18.43
C GLU A 17 0.13 -0.19 -16.97
N GLU A 18 0.59 -0.98 -16.00
CA GLU A 18 0.38 -0.68 -14.58
C GLU A 18 1.22 0.50 -14.08
N VAL A 19 2.44 0.66 -14.59
CA VAL A 19 3.27 1.85 -14.31
C VAL A 19 2.58 3.12 -14.82
N ASP A 20 2.12 3.13 -16.07
CA ASP A 20 1.42 4.29 -16.63
C ASP A 20 0.09 4.54 -15.90
N ARG A 21 -0.66 3.48 -15.57
CA ARG A 21 -1.89 3.60 -14.76
C ARG A 21 -1.59 4.22 -13.39
N LYS A 22 -0.52 3.76 -12.73
CA LYS A 22 -0.08 4.30 -11.45
C LYS A 22 0.26 5.79 -11.56
N LEU A 23 1.10 6.17 -12.51
CA LEU A 23 1.51 7.57 -12.69
C LEU A 23 0.30 8.47 -12.96
N GLY A 24 -0.64 8.02 -13.81
CA GLY A 24 -1.91 8.71 -14.03
C GLY A 24 -2.74 8.82 -12.75
N SER A 25 -2.84 7.75 -11.96
CA SER A 25 -3.60 7.72 -10.71
C SER A 25 -3.05 8.62 -9.61
N MET A 26 -1.77 9.00 -9.66
CA MET A 26 -1.18 9.97 -8.73
C MET A 26 -1.74 11.39 -8.92
N LEU A 27 -2.34 11.66 -10.08
CA LEU A 27 -2.97 12.94 -10.43
C LEU A 27 -4.50 12.91 -10.26
N VAL A 28 -5.03 11.83 -9.68
CA VAL A 28 -6.46 11.64 -9.44
C VAL A 28 -6.73 11.86 -7.95
N PRO A 29 -7.74 12.67 -7.58
CA PRO A 29 -8.19 12.77 -6.19
C PRO A 29 -8.59 11.40 -5.61
N PRO A 30 -8.64 11.23 -4.28
CA PRO A 30 -9.03 9.97 -3.64
C PRO A 30 -10.42 9.45 -4.03
N LYS A 31 -11.36 10.34 -4.35
CA LYS A 31 -12.78 10.00 -4.50
C LYS A 31 -13.03 8.92 -5.57
N PRO A 32 -12.55 9.03 -6.82
CA PRO A 32 -12.68 7.96 -7.81
C PRO A 32 -12.14 6.60 -7.34
N ILE A 33 -11.00 6.57 -6.65
CA ILE A 33 -10.36 5.33 -6.18
C ILE A 33 -11.20 4.71 -5.04
N ARG A 34 -11.73 5.54 -4.15
CA ARG A 34 -12.69 5.13 -3.12
C ARG A 34 -13.95 4.54 -3.73
N ASP A 35 -14.53 5.21 -4.72
CA ASP A 35 -15.76 4.74 -5.37
C ASP A 35 -15.52 3.37 -6.05
N GLU A 36 -14.33 3.13 -6.61
CA GLU A 36 -13.92 1.81 -7.11
C GLU A 36 -13.86 0.75 -6.00
N LEU A 37 -13.24 1.08 -4.86
CA LEU A 37 -13.17 0.18 -3.71
C LEU A 37 -14.55 -0.16 -3.15
N GLU A 38 -15.46 0.80 -3.10
CA GLU A 38 -16.85 0.59 -2.68
C GLU A 38 -17.62 -0.32 -3.66
N VAL A 39 -17.45 -0.11 -4.98
CA VAL A 39 -18.02 -0.99 -6.00
C VAL A 39 -17.46 -2.41 -5.89
N PHE A 40 -16.16 -2.55 -5.61
CA PHE A 40 -15.56 -3.85 -5.35
C PHE A 40 -16.14 -4.50 -4.09
N GLY A 41 -16.20 -3.74 -2.98
CA GLY A 41 -16.78 -4.17 -1.72
C GLY A 41 -18.22 -4.64 -1.88
N ALA A 42 -19.04 -3.92 -2.64
CA ALA A 42 -20.41 -4.29 -2.97
C ALA A 42 -20.54 -5.67 -3.65
N LYS A 43 -19.54 -6.07 -4.46
CA LYS A 43 -19.54 -7.34 -5.20
C LYS A 43 -19.00 -8.52 -4.40
N LYS A 44 -18.13 -8.29 -3.42
CA LYS A 44 -17.30 -9.34 -2.81
C LYS A 44 -17.43 -9.47 -1.29
N LEU A 45 -17.98 -8.48 -0.61
CA LEU A 45 -18.12 -8.46 0.84
C LEU A 45 -19.59 -8.62 1.25
N ASP A 46 -19.82 -9.32 2.35
CA ASP A 46 -21.13 -9.35 3.01
C ASP A 46 -21.50 -7.99 3.63
N ASP A 47 -22.75 -7.83 4.02
CA ASP A 47 -23.30 -6.55 4.53
C ASP A 47 -22.52 -6.02 5.74
N GLN A 48 -22.12 -6.91 6.65
CA GLN A 48 -21.36 -6.54 7.85
C GLN A 48 -19.97 -6.04 7.47
N SER A 49 -19.30 -6.72 6.54
CA SER A 49 -17.99 -6.37 6.02
C SER A 49 -18.01 -5.07 5.22
N ARG A 50 -19.08 -4.81 4.45
CA ARG A 50 -19.28 -3.54 3.76
C ARG A 50 -19.50 -2.39 4.73
N LYS A 51 -20.24 -2.62 5.82
CA LYS A 51 -20.39 -1.62 6.88
C LYS A 51 -19.04 -1.27 7.51
N LYS A 52 -18.22 -2.27 7.84
CA LYS A 52 -16.85 -2.07 8.36
C LYS A 52 -15.95 -1.26 7.41
N LEU A 53 -16.00 -1.57 6.11
CA LEU A 53 -15.30 -0.81 5.08
C LEU A 53 -15.76 0.65 5.07
N SER A 54 -17.08 0.90 5.07
CA SER A 54 -17.64 2.25 5.09
C SER A 54 -17.26 3.03 6.35
N ASP A 55 -17.34 2.40 7.53
CA ASP A 55 -16.93 3.01 8.80
C ASP A 55 -15.43 3.37 8.79
N THR A 56 -14.59 2.51 8.21
CA THR A 56 -13.16 2.75 8.08
C THR A 56 -12.82 3.84 7.07
N LEU A 57 -13.51 3.88 5.93
CA LEU A 57 -13.40 4.99 4.99
C LEU A 57 -13.80 6.31 5.66
N ALA A 58 -14.90 6.33 6.40
CA ALA A 58 -15.31 7.51 7.16
C ALA A 58 -14.28 7.90 8.23
N PHE A 59 -13.63 6.93 8.87
CA PHE A 59 -12.55 7.18 9.82
C PHE A 59 -11.34 7.85 9.14
N VAL A 60 -10.78 7.24 8.08
CA VAL A 60 -9.56 7.77 7.43
C VAL A 60 -9.76 9.12 6.74
N TYR A 61 -10.96 9.40 6.23
CA TYR A 61 -11.27 10.70 5.60
C TYR A 61 -11.47 11.85 6.61
N ARG A 62 -11.65 11.55 7.90
CA ARG A 62 -11.72 12.57 8.96
C ARG A 62 -10.37 12.94 9.55
N LEU A 63 -9.31 12.25 9.13
CA LEU A 63 -7.97 12.50 9.65
C LEU A 63 -7.40 13.77 9.04
N GLU A 64 -6.91 14.65 9.90
CA GLU A 64 -6.12 15.82 9.51
C GLU A 64 -4.63 15.43 9.45
N PRO A 65 -3.86 15.91 8.46
CA PRO A 65 -2.42 15.71 8.45
C PRO A 65 -1.77 16.47 9.61
N GLU A 66 -0.73 15.87 10.21
CA GLU A 66 0.02 16.52 11.29
C GLU A 66 0.98 17.63 10.83
N ASN A 67 1.46 17.57 9.59
CA ASN A 67 2.55 18.40 9.12
C ASN A 67 2.11 19.21 7.90
N GLU A 68 2.25 20.54 7.99
CA GLU A 68 1.96 21.49 6.91
C GLU A 68 2.80 21.23 5.64
N HIS A 69 3.90 20.47 5.76
CA HIS A 69 4.74 20.02 4.64
C HIS A 69 4.44 18.60 4.15
N HIS A 70 3.52 17.88 4.78
CA HIS A 70 3.09 16.60 4.26
C HIS A 70 2.21 16.86 3.02
N PRO A 71 2.52 16.29 1.85
CA PRO A 71 1.65 16.42 0.67
C PRO A 71 0.24 16.06 1.11
N SER A 72 -0.73 16.91 0.73
CA SER A 72 -2.09 16.92 1.30
C SER A 72 -2.61 15.51 1.58
N MET A 73 -3.35 15.31 2.69
CA MET A 73 -4.00 14.02 2.95
C MET A 73 -4.79 13.52 1.74
N ILE A 74 -5.22 14.41 0.85
CA ILE A 74 -5.81 14.08 -0.45
C ILE A 74 -4.81 13.33 -1.35
N ALA A 75 -3.60 13.86 -1.59
CA ALA A 75 -2.58 13.12 -2.34
C ALA A 75 -2.14 11.83 -1.63
N TYR A 76 -2.11 11.86 -0.29
CA TYR A 76 -1.68 10.72 0.51
C TYR A 76 -2.71 9.58 0.55
N LEU A 77 -4.00 9.88 0.80
CA LEU A 77 -5.08 8.89 0.90
C LEU A 77 -5.24 8.07 -0.38
N SER A 78 -4.88 8.63 -1.53
CA SER A 78 -4.87 7.88 -2.79
C SER A 78 -3.98 6.63 -2.71
N HIS A 79 -2.86 6.65 -1.98
CA HIS A 79 -2.00 5.48 -1.84
C HIS A 79 -2.63 4.33 -1.03
N PRO A 80 -3.04 4.51 0.24
CA PRO A 80 -3.72 3.44 0.97
C PRO A 80 -5.00 2.93 0.29
N LEU A 81 -5.73 3.80 -0.42
CA LEU A 81 -6.87 3.39 -1.24
C LEU A 81 -6.47 2.45 -2.39
N ARG A 82 -5.42 2.78 -3.15
CA ARG A 82 -4.92 1.90 -4.22
C ARG A 82 -4.39 0.57 -3.66
N VAL A 83 -3.66 0.61 -2.55
CA VAL A 83 -3.17 -0.60 -1.88
C VAL A 83 -4.35 -1.47 -1.45
N ALA A 84 -5.39 -0.89 -0.85
CA ALA A 84 -6.61 -1.59 -0.48
C ALA A 84 -7.34 -2.18 -1.69
N CYS A 85 -7.45 -1.45 -2.80
CA CYS A 85 -8.00 -1.98 -4.06
C CYS A 85 -7.19 -3.18 -4.57
N CYS A 86 -5.85 -3.08 -4.61
CA CYS A 86 -4.99 -4.17 -5.05
C CYS A 86 -5.18 -5.42 -4.18
N VAL A 87 -5.12 -5.26 -2.85
CA VAL A 87 -5.33 -6.36 -1.89
C VAL A 87 -6.71 -7.00 -2.11
N ALA A 88 -7.75 -6.18 -2.22
CA ALA A 88 -9.11 -6.65 -2.36
C ALA A 88 -9.28 -7.44 -3.68
N GLN A 89 -8.77 -6.92 -4.80
CA GLN A 89 -8.82 -7.56 -6.12
C GLN A 89 -7.99 -8.85 -6.19
N MET A 90 -6.86 -8.91 -5.49
CA MET A 90 -5.99 -10.07 -5.49
C MET A 90 -6.55 -11.21 -4.64
N MET A 91 -7.22 -10.94 -3.52
CA MET A 91 -7.78 -11.99 -2.67
C MET A 91 -8.98 -12.67 -3.34
N SER A 92 -8.93 -14.00 -3.44
CA SER A 92 -10.08 -14.78 -3.95
C SER A 92 -11.33 -14.61 -3.06
N LYS A 93 -11.09 -14.50 -1.74
CA LYS A 93 -12.10 -14.26 -0.70
C LYS A 93 -11.63 -13.11 0.20
N PRO A 94 -11.88 -11.86 -0.18
CA PRO A 94 -11.46 -10.71 0.62
C PRO A 94 -12.24 -10.68 1.94
N CYS A 95 -11.58 -10.28 3.02
CA CYS A 95 -12.22 -10.03 4.31
C CYS A 95 -12.04 -8.57 4.73
N ALA A 96 -13.03 -8.01 5.43
CA ALA A 96 -13.01 -6.60 5.84
C ALA A 96 -11.72 -6.25 6.59
N GLU A 97 -11.30 -7.08 7.55
CA GLU A 97 -10.12 -6.82 8.37
C GLU A 97 -8.85 -6.59 7.55
N THR A 98 -8.64 -7.34 6.46
CA THR A 98 -7.43 -7.18 5.64
C THR A 98 -7.49 -5.89 4.81
N ILE A 99 -8.67 -5.52 4.34
CA ILE A 99 -8.89 -4.25 3.62
C ILE A 99 -8.74 -3.06 4.57
N GLU A 100 -9.27 -3.16 5.79
CA GLU A 100 -9.10 -2.16 6.85
C GLU A 100 -7.61 -1.96 7.18
N ILE A 101 -6.84 -3.04 7.32
CA ILE A 101 -5.39 -2.98 7.51
C ILE A 101 -4.71 -2.30 6.31
N ALA A 102 -5.10 -2.65 5.07
CA ALA A 102 -4.53 -2.02 3.88
C ALA A 102 -4.82 -0.51 3.80
N LEU A 103 -6.03 -0.08 4.17
CA LEU A 103 -6.39 1.34 4.22
C LEU A 103 -5.64 2.13 5.30
N MET A 104 -5.19 1.47 6.36
CA MET A 104 -4.54 2.09 7.51
C MET A 104 -3.06 1.71 7.66
N HIS A 105 -2.45 1.02 6.68
CA HIS A 105 -1.14 0.39 6.86
C HIS A 105 -0.02 1.36 7.23
N ASN A 106 -0.08 2.60 6.74
CA ASN A 106 0.87 3.66 7.04
C ASN A 106 0.33 4.71 8.02
N LEU A 107 -0.76 4.40 8.74
CA LEU A 107 -1.45 5.38 9.58
C LEU A 107 -0.54 6.01 10.65
N PHE A 108 0.25 5.18 11.34
CA PHE A 108 1.17 5.63 12.38
C PHE A 108 2.41 6.36 11.83
N GLU A 109 2.67 6.27 10.52
CA GLU A 109 3.80 6.96 9.89
C GLU A 109 3.49 8.41 9.53
N ILE A 110 2.20 8.74 9.39
CA ILE A 110 1.73 10.03 8.83
C ILE A 110 0.74 10.78 9.72
N THR A 111 0.45 10.24 10.90
CA THR A 111 -0.42 10.86 11.89
C THR A 111 0.12 10.67 13.30
N SER A 112 -0.39 11.47 14.26
CA SER A 112 -0.08 11.36 15.70
C SER A 112 -0.71 10.13 16.32
N LEU A 113 -1.55 9.42 15.55
CA LEU A 113 -2.38 8.38 16.08
C LEU A 113 -1.52 7.22 16.58
N THR A 114 -2.01 6.64 17.65
CA THR A 114 -1.40 5.52 18.34
C THR A 114 -2.34 4.32 18.32
N LYS A 115 -1.86 3.19 18.84
CA LYS A 115 -2.70 2.01 19.07
C LYS A 115 -3.89 2.32 19.99
N ILE A 116 -3.74 3.28 20.90
CA ILE A 116 -4.81 3.71 21.82
C ILE A 116 -5.93 4.39 21.03
N ASP A 117 -5.60 5.27 20.10
CA ASP A 117 -6.61 5.98 19.29
C ASP A 117 -7.41 5.02 18.41
N LEU A 118 -6.75 4.02 17.81
CA LEU A 118 -7.43 2.96 17.08
C LEU A 118 -8.35 2.12 17.96
N ARG A 119 -7.92 1.79 19.20
CA ARG A 119 -8.76 1.08 20.16
C ARG A 119 -10.00 1.91 20.50
N ASP A 120 -9.83 3.21 20.74
CA ASP A 120 -10.91 4.10 21.14
C ASP A 120 -11.87 4.37 19.96
N ALA A 121 -11.39 4.28 18.72
CA ALA A 121 -12.20 4.24 17.51
C ALA A 121 -12.92 2.89 17.26
N GLY A 122 -12.72 1.89 18.14
CA GLY A 122 -13.41 0.60 18.08
C GLY A 122 -12.70 -0.50 17.28
N TYR A 123 -11.47 -0.27 16.82
CA TYR A 123 -10.71 -1.29 16.09
C TYR A 123 -10.14 -2.37 17.01
N SER A 124 -10.14 -3.61 16.50
CA SER A 124 -9.67 -4.77 17.26
C SER A 124 -8.17 -4.67 17.57
N LYS A 125 -7.74 -5.34 18.66
CA LYS A 125 -6.30 -5.49 18.98
C LYS A 125 -5.51 -6.11 17.82
N ARG A 126 -6.16 -6.95 17.01
CA ARG A 126 -5.57 -7.60 15.84
C ARG A 126 -5.21 -6.58 14.75
N ILE A 127 -6.12 -5.65 14.42
CA ILE A 127 -5.86 -4.54 13.48
C ILE A 127 -4.76 -3.62 14.02
N GLN A 128 -4.85 -3.22 15.29
CA GLN A 128 -3.83 -2.36 15.93
C GLN A 128 -2.43 -2.98 15.88
N THR A 129 -2.33 -4.29 16.08
CA THR A 129 -1.06 -5.01 16.02
C THR A 129 -0.55 -5.12 14.58
N ALA A 130 -1.43 -5.44 13.64
CA ALA A 130 -1.11 -5.52 12.22
C ALA A 130 -0.57 -4.19 11.66
N ILE A 131 -1.22 -3.07 11.95
CA ILE A 131 -0.74 -1.74 11.54
C ILE A 131 0.62 -1.45 12.17
N GLY A 132 0.80 -1.74 13.46
CA GLY A 132 2.09 -1.56 14.13
C GLY A 132 3.22 -2.44 13.57
N LEU A 133 2.92 -3.62 13.03
CA LEU A 133 3.90 -4.46 12.31
C LEU A 133 4.21 -3.93 10.90
N LEU A 134 3.30 -3.17 10.30
CA LEU A 134 3.48 -2.53 9.00
C LEU A 134 4.12 -1.14 9.09
N THR A 135 4.25 -0.56 10.29
CA THR A 135 4.91 0.73 10.51
C THR A 135 6.42 0.55 10.54
N ILE A 136 7.13 1.11 9.56
CA ILE A 136 8.59 1.09 9.53
C ILE A 136 9.18 2.20 10.39
N ASP A 137 10.29 1.93 11.08
CA ASP A 137 11.11 2.96 11.70
C ASP A 137 12.03 3.57 10.65
N ARG A 138 11.70 4.79 10.21
CA ARG A 138 12.41 5.52 9.14
C ARG A 138 13.90 5.74 9.42
N ARG A 139 14.34 5.62 10.68
CA ARG A 139 15.77 5.73 11.04
C ARG A 139 16.60 4.53 10.60
N TYR A 140 15.95 3.39 10.35
CA TYR A 140 16.60 2.12 10.02
C TYR A 140 16.07 1.55 8.70
N GLU A 141 15.41 2.35 7.87
CA GLU A 141 14.73 1.86 6.65
C GLU A 141 15.68 1.36 5.56
N GLU A 142 16.98 1.62 5.69
CA GLU A 142 18.04 1.10 4.83
C GLU A 142 18.95 0.08 5.54
N ASP A 143 18.72 -0.20 6.83
CA ASP A 143 19.52 -1.16 7.62
C ASP A 143 19.05 -2.60 7.33
N PRO A 144 19.88 -3.45 6.69
CA PRO A 144 19.46 -4.79 6.32
C PRO A 144 19.13 -5.72 7.50
N GLU A 145 19.77 -5.53 8.66
CA GLU A 145 19.51 -6.35 9.86
C GLU A 145 18.14 -6.00 10.45
N TYR A 146 17.86 -4.70 10.58
CA TYR A 146 16.55 -4.22 10.98
C TYR A 146 15.45 -4.70 10.01
N LEU A 147 15.67 -4.53 8.70
CA LEU A 147 14.71 -4.93 7.69
C LEU A 147 14.44 -6.44 7.70
N ALA A 148 15.47 -7.27 7.93
CA ALA A 148 15.30 -8.71 8.06
C ALA A 148 14.33 -9.07 9.19
N GLY A 149 14.50 -8.46 10.36
CA GLY A 149 13.59 -8.64 11.51
C GLY A 149 12.18 -8.12 11.22
N PHE A 150 12.08 -6.94 10.61
CA PHE A 150 10.82 -6.31 10.24
C PHE A 150 9.98 -7.15 9.27
N TYR A 151 10.55 -7.55 8.14
CA TYR A 151 9.85 -8.36 7.15
C TYR A 151 9.55 -9.77 7.67
N SER A 152 10.45 -10.38 8.46
CA SER A 152 10.19 -11.66 9.11
C SER A 152 8.99 -11.59 10.08
N ALA A 153 8.81 -10.49 10.80
CA ALA A 153 7.68 -10.30 11.71
C ALA A 153 6.35 -10.19 10.95
N ILE A 154 6.35 -9.50 9.80
CA ILE A 154 5.18 -9.41 8.91
C ILE A 154 4.78 -10.80 8.39
N GLU A 155 5.75 -11.59 7.92
CA GLU A 155 5.49 -12.94 7.41
C GLU A 155 5.05 -13.91 8.49
N GLY A 156 5.67 -13.83 9.66
CA GLY A 156 5.29 -14.64 10.82
C GLY A 156 3.85 -14.39 11.29
N TRP A 157 3.29 -13.21 11.02
CA TRP A 157 1.89 -12.90 11.31
C TRP A 157 0.91 -13.62 10.37
N GLY A 158 1.28 -13.78 9.11
CA GLY A 158 0.56 -14.60 8.14
C GLY A 158 0.34 -13.94 6.79
N PRO A 159 -0.17 -14.72 5.82
CA PRO A 159 -0.14 -14.38 4.39
C PRO A 159 -0.97 -13.15 4.01
N ALA A 160 -2.03 -12.84 4.77
CA ALA A 160 -2.82 -11.63 4.53
C ALA A 160 -2.01 -10.35 4.79
N LEU A 161 -1.18 -10.33 5.83
CA LEU A 161 -0.35 -9.16 6.15
C LEU A 161 0.83 -9.04 5.19
N SER A 162 1.43 -10.18 4.81
CA SER A 162 2.41 -10.24 3.73
C SER A 162 1.85 -9.68 2.42
N LEU A 163 0.62 -10.03 2.04
CA LEU A 163 -0.01 -9.48 0.84
C LEU A 163 -0.15 -7.96 0.92
N VAL A 164 -0.61 -7.41 2.04
CA VAL A 164 -0.71 -5.96 2.24
C VAL A 164 0.65 -5.30 2.02
N ARG A 165 1.72 -5.84 2.63
CA ARG A 165 3.08 -5.30 2.46
C ARG A 165 3.58 -5.42 1.02
N CYS A 166 3.34 -6.55 0.36
CA CYS A 166 3.72 -6.72 -1.04
C CYS A 166 2.97 -5.73 -1.94
N CYS A 167 1.68 -5.51 -1.73
CA CYS A 167 0.89 -4.54 -2.49
C CYS A 167 1.32 -3.09 -2.24
N ASP A 168 1.64 -2.71 -0.99
CA ASP A 168 2.23 -1.41 -0.65
C ASP A 168 3.51 -1.16 -1.46
N LYS A 169 4.45 -2.10 -1.39
CA LYS A 169 5.74 -1.95 -2.09
C LYS A 169 5.61 -2.04 -3.61
N LEU A 170 4.65 -2.81 -4.12
CA LEU A 170 4.33 -2.85 -5.55
C LEU A 170 3.76 -1.51 -6.03
N ASP A 171 2.80 -0.91 -5.31
CA ASP A 171 2.22 0.41 -5.63
C ASP A 171 3.32 1.49 -5.65
N ASN A 172 4.29 1.40 -4.73
CA ASN A 172 5.43 2.31 -4.71
C ASN A 172 6.42 2.04 -5.86
N LEU A 173 6.71 0.78 -6.20
CA LEU A 173 7.57 0.43 -7.33
C LEU A 173 6.99 0.91 -8.66
N PHE A 174 5.67 0.80 -8.87
CA PHE A 174 5.03 1.36 -10.06
C PHE A 174 5.27 2.87 -10.22
N GLY A 175 5.46 3.58 -9.10
CA GLY A 175 5.74 5.02 -9.08
C GLY A 175 7.22 5.40 -9.12
N ALA A 176 8.16 4.44 -9.11
CA ALA A 176 9.58 4.73 -8.86
C ALA A 176 10.25 5.61 -9.94
N GLN A 177 9.64 5.82 -11.09
CA GLN A 177 10.12 6.76 -12.13
C GLN A 177 10.02 8.23 -11.72
N ILE A 178 9.35 8.59 -10.62
CA ILE A 178 9.34 9.97 -10.10
C ILE A 178 10.52 10.26 -9.17
N ILE A 179 11.33 9.25 -8.84
CA ILE A 179 12.53 9.42 -8.00
C ILE A 179 13.64 9.97 -8.90
N GLU A 180 14.05 11.21 -8.62
CA GLU A 180 15.07 11.91 -9.41
C GLU A 180 16.48 11.35 -9.19
N ASP A 181 16.84 11.08 -7.93
CA ASP A 181 18.17 10.57 -7.58
C ASP A 181 18.31 9.08 -7.96
N PRO A 182 19.18 8.73 -8.93
CA PRO A 182 19.34 7.36 -9.36
C PRO A 182 19.89 6.43 -8.27
N SER A 183 20.66 6.95 -7.32
CA SER A 183 21.21 6.16 -6.22
C SER A 183 20.12 5.78 -5.22
N VAL A 184 19.23 6.71 -4.89
CA VAL A 184 18.06 6.47 -4.05
C VAL A 184 17.13 5.46 -4.73
N LYS A 185 16.84 5.65 -6.03
CA LYS A 185 16.02 4.71 -6.79
C LYS A 185 16.63 3.31 -6.80
N SER A 186 17.94 3.20 -7.05
CA SER A 186 18.65 1.91 -7.10
C SER A 186 18.63 1.20 -5.76
N SER A 187 18.91 1.93 -4.66
CA SER A 187 18.82 1.40 -3.29
C SER A 187 17.40 0.89 -2.99
N TYR A 188 16.40 1.71 -3.29
CA TYR A 188 14.98 1.37 -3.09
C TYR A 188 14.57 0.09 -3.81
N VAL A 189 14.93 -0.05 -5.09
CA VAL A 189 14.62 -1.25 -5.89
C VAL A 189 15.39 -2.48 -5.37
N ALA A 190 16.67 -2.32 -5.00
CA ALA A 190 17.47 -3.40 -4.45
C ALA A 190 16.87 -3.96 -3.15
N LEU A 191 16.45 -3.10 -2.23
CA LEU A 191 15.79 -3.52 -0.98
C LEU A 191 14.46 -4.23 -1.24
N ALA A 192 13.66 -3.75 -2.21
CA ALA A 192 12.42 -4.42 -2.59
C ALA A 192 12.67 -5.84 -3.15
N LYS A 193 13.71 -6.01 -3.98
CA LYS A 193 14.13 -7.32 -4.50
C LYS A 193 14.65 -8.23 -3.39
N GLN A 194 15.40 -7.69 -2.43
CA GLN A 194 15.98 -8.47 -1.35
C GLN A 194 14.93 -8.98 -0.37
N PHE A 195 13.98 -8.14 0.03
CA PHE A 195 13.08 -8.46 1.13
C PHE A 195 11.63 -8.76 0.74
N VAL A 196 11.11 -8.12 -0.31
CA VAL A 196 9.68 -8.19 -0.66
C VAL A 196 9.41 -9.20 -1.77
N ALA A 197 10.28 -9.30 -2.77
CA ALA A 197 10.11 -10.30 -3.84
C ALA A 197 10.06 -11.74 -3.30
N PRO A 198 10.92 -12.17 -2.35
CA PRO A 198 10.82 -13.50 -1.75
C PRO A 198 9.50 -13.72 -1.00
N MET A 199 8.97 -12.68 -0.35
CA MET A 199 7.68 -12.72 0.31
C MET A 199 6.54 -12.91 -0.71
N ALA A 200 6.58 -12.20 -1.84
CA ALA A 200 5.63 -12.38 -2.93
C ALA A 200 5.67 -13.81 -3.52
N TYR A 201 6.87 -14.39 -3.70
CA TYR A 201 7.03 -15.79 -4.12
C TYR A 201 6.37 -16.79 -3.17
N ARG A 202 6.47 -16.55 -1.85
CA ARG A 202 5.84 -17.40 -0.83
C ARG A 202 4.31 -17.29 -0.82
N LEU A 203 3.76 -16.16 -1.25
CA LEU A 203 2.31 -16.01 -1.45
C LEU A 203 1.84 -16.75 -2.70
N SER A 204 2.55 -16.60 -3.82
CA SER A 204 2.27 -17.27 -5.09
C SER A 204 3.43 -17.06 -6.08
N LYS A 205 3.84 -18.12 -6.80
CA LYS A 205 4.89 -18.00 -7.82
C LYS A 205 4.56 -16.94 -8.89
N PRO A 206 3.37 -16.93 -9.53
CA PRO A 206 2.97 -15.85 -10.44
C PRO A 206 3.11 -14.44 -9.86
N PHE A 207 2.84 -14.25 -8.57
CA PHE A 207 2.97 -12.93 -7.95
C PHE A 207 4.45 -12.55 -7.74
N GLY A 208 5.28 -13.48 -7.28
CA GLY A 208 6.73 -13.28 -7.17
C GLY A 208 7.39 -12.98 -8.53
N ASP A 209 7.01 -13.70 -9.59
CA ASP A 209 7.49 -13.45 -10.94
C ASP A 209 7.10 -12.03 -11.41
N TYR A 210 5.84 -11.65 -11.22
CA TYR A 210 5.36 -10.31 -11.61
C TYR A 210 6.04 -9.19 -10.81
N PHE A 211 6.15 -9.33 -9.50
CA PHE A 211 6.83 -8.36 -8.65
C PHE A 211 8.29 -8.16 -9.08
N THR A 212 8.99 -9.26 -9.39
CA THR A 212 10.38 -9.22 -9.87
C THR A 212 10.48 -8.51 -11.21
N ALA A 213 9.57 -8.79 -12.14
CA ALA A 213 9.52 -8.11 -13.44
C ALA A 213 9.30 -6.58 -13.29
N VAL A 214 8.45 -6.15 -12.36
CA VAL A 214 8.26 -4.72 -12.06
C VAL A 214 9.55 -4.10 -11.49
N ALA A 215 10.23 -4.81 -10.58
CA ALA A 215 11.49 -4.32 -10.03
C ALA A 215 12.58 -4.19 -11.10
N GLU A 216 12.76 -5.20 -11.95
CA GLU A 216 13.72 -5.19 -13.07
C GLU A 216 13.41 -4.11 -14.11
N PHE A 217 12.13 -3.89 -14.42
CA PHE A 217 11.71 -2.76 -15.25
C PHE A 217 12.16 -1.43 -14.63
N GLN A 218 11.97 -1.25 -13.32
CA GLN A 218 12.36 -0.03 -12.64
C GLN A 218 13.88 0.19 -12.55
N GLU A 219 14.71 -0.87 -12.57
CA GLU A 219 16.18 -0.73 -12.62
C GLU A 219 16.66 -0.04 -13.90
N THR A 220 15.93 -0.23 -15.01
CA THR A 220 16.31 0.30 -16.33
C THR A 220 15.51 1.53 -16.74
N ALA A 221 14.30 1.69 -16.19
CA ALA A 221 13.44 2.82 -16.47
C ALA A 221 14.07 4.14 -15.97
N GLY A 222 14.09 5.16 -16.84
CA GLY A 222 14.58 6.49 -16.49
C GLY A 222 13.63 7.28 -15.58
N TYR A 223 14.14 8.39 -15.04
CA TYR A 223 13.36 9.41 -14.35
C TYR A 223 12.39 10.10 -15.33
N ARG A 224 11.17 10.38 -14.87
CA ARG A 224 10.10 11.07 -15.62
C ARG A 224 9.81 12.44 -15.00
N PRO A 225 10.58 13.49 -15.37
CA PRO A 225 10.39 14.84 -14.82
C PRO A 225 9.01 15.41 -15.14
N ASP A 226 8.45 15.08 -16.30
CA ASP A 226 7.09 15.48 -16.71
C ASP A 226 6.03 15.01 -15.71
N CYS A 227 6.13 13.77 -15.24
CA CYS A 227 5.22 13.21 -14.25
C CYS A 227 5.44 13.83 -12.87
N LYS A 228 6.70 14.05 -12.47
CA LYS A 228 7.04 14.68 -11.18
C LYS A 228 6.49 16.11 -11.12
N ASP A 229 6.70 16.91 -12.16
CA ASP A 229 6.19 18.28 -12.25
C ASP A 229 4.66 18.34 -12.20
N GLN A 230 3.99 17.39 -12.86
CA GLN A 230 2.53 17.29 -12.81
C GLN A 230 2.04 16.94 -11.40
N LEU A 231 2.71 16.01 -10.72
CA LEU A 231 2.39 15.62 -9.35
C LEU A 231 2.59 16.78 -8.38
N ASP A 232 3.71 17.50 -8.49
CA ASP A 232 3.99 18.66 -7.63
C ASP A 232 2.96 19.77 -7.80
N ARG A 233 2.55 20.06 -9.06
CA ARG A 233 1.45 21.00 -9.33
C ARG A 233 0.13 20.52 -8.76
N PHE A 234 -0.19 19.24 -8.91
CA PHE A 234 -1.41 18.66 -8.37
C PHE A 234 -1.44 18.79 -6.84
N ILE A 235 -0.34 18.47 -6.16
CA ILE A 235 -0.21 18.63 -4.70
C ILE A 235 -0.40 20.10 -4.32
N ALA A 236 0.31 21.03 -4.97
CA ALA A 236 0.23 22.46 -4.67
C ALA A 236 -1.19 23.02 -4.83
N GLN A 237 -1.94 22.59 -5.85
CA GLN A 237 -3.33 23.00 -6.08
C GLN A 237 -4.32 22.55 -4.99
N HIS A 238 -3.97 21.51 -4.23
CA HIS A 238 -4.81 20.94 -3.18
C HIS A 238 -4.25 21.20 -1.77
N MET A 239 -3.21 22.02 -1.66
CA MET A 239 -2.65 22.53 -0.39
C MET A 239 -3.08 23.97 -0.09
N ALA A 240 -3.59 24.70 -1.09
CA ALA A 240 -4.10 26.07 -0.98
C ALA A 240 -5.60 26.09 -0.65
#